data_AF-A0A4U6X152-F1
#
_entry.id   AF-A0A4U6X152-F1
#
_cell.length_a   1.000
_cell.length_b   1.000
_cell.length_c   1.000
_cell.angle_alpha   90.00
_cell.angle_beta   90.00
_cell.angle_gamma   90.00
#
_symmetry.space_group_name_H-M   'P 1'
#
loop_
_entity.id
_entity.type
_entity.pdbx_description
1 polymer ?
#
loop_
_entity_poly.entity_id
_entity_poly.type
_entity_poly.pdbx_seq_one_letter_code
_entity_poly.pdbx_strand_id
1 'polypeptide(L)'
;FPLTIEDYVHRIGRTGRAGKTGEAITLFTEHDKAHSGSLINILKGAKQPVPDELFKFGTTVKKKAHSTYGAFFKDVDMTKKATKIVFD
;
A
#
# COMPACT_ATOMS: atom_id res chain seq x y z
N PHE A 1 -12.38 0.67 9.88
CA PHE A 1 -11.27 0.01 9.15
C PHE A 1 -10.15 -0.40 10.13
N PRO A 2 -9.23 -1.35 9.83
CA PRO A 2 -8.07 -1.62 10.70
C PRO A 2 -7.11 -0.41 10.80
N LEU A 3 -6.23 -0.43 11.79
CA LEU A 3 -5.28 0.66 12.06
C LEU A 3 -4.26 0.88 10.94
N THR A 4 -3.93 -0.19 10.20
CA THR A 4 -2.98 -0.14 9.09
C THR A 4 -3.50 -0.89 7.87
N ILE A 5 -2.98 -0.52 6.70
CA ILE A 5 -3.36 -1.18 5.46
C ILE A 5 -2.82 -2.62 5.37
N GLU A 6 -1.68 -2.89 6.00
CA GLU A 6 -1.12 -4.23 6.07
C GLU A 6 -2.02 -5.17 6.89
N ASP A 7 -2.60 -4.69 8.01
CA ASP A 7 -3.57 -5.47 8.78
C ASP A 7 -4.84 -5.75 7.97
N TYR A 8 -5.29 -4.81 7.13
CA TYR A 8 -6.37 -5.06 6.18
C TYR A 8 -6.06 -6.23 5.23
N VAL A 9 -4.87 -6.24 4.63
CA VAL A 9 -4.43 -7.34 3.74
C VAL A 9 -4.38 -8.68 4.49
N HIS A 10 -3.87 -8.70 5.73
CA HIS A 10 -3.83 -9.90 6.54
C HIS A 10 -5.22 -10.46 6.91
N ARG A 11 -6.20 -9.57 7.10
CA ARG A 11 -7.61 -9.93 7.38
C ARG A 11 -8.27 -10.54 6.15
N ILE A 12 -8.21 -9.89 5.00
CA ILE A 12 -8.84 -10.42 3.77
C ILE A 12 -8.15 -11.70 3.29
N GLY A 13 -6.85 -11.87 3.55
CA GLY A 13 -6.10 -13.10 3.26
C GLY A 13 -6.52 -14.34 4.08
N ARG A 14 -7.54 -14.23 4.93
CA ARG A 14 -8.14 -15.37 5.66
C ARG A 14 -9.18 -16.12 4.82
N THR A 15 -9.75 -15.49 3.80
CA THR A 15 -10.73 -16.11 2.88
C THR A 15 -10.08 -16.53 1.55
N GLY A 16 -10.77 -17.34 0.74
CA GLY A 16 -10.37 -17.67 -0.64
C GLY A 16 -9.05 -18.45 -0.77
N ARG A 17 -8.99 -19.67 -0.22
CA ARG A 17 -7.78 -20.53 -0.23
C ARG A 17 -7.99 -21.80 -1.06
N ALA A 18 -6.89 -22.42 -1.48
CA ALA A 18 -6.88 -23.71 -2.20
C ALA A 18 -7.79 -23.71 -3.45
N GLY A 19 -7.74 -22.65 -4.25
CA GLY A 19 -8.54 -22.51 -5.48
C GLY A 19 -10.03 -22.22 -5.25
N LYS A 20 -10.47 -22.08 -4.00
CA LYS A 20 -11.84 -21.67 -3.69
C LYS A 20 -11.97 -20.15 -3.71
N THR A 21 -13.13 -19.67 -4.15
CA THR A 21 -13.51 -18.26 -4.04
C THR A 21 -13.78 -17.90 -2.57
N GLY A 22 -13.55 -16.64 -2.24
CA GLY A 22 -13.80 -16.09 -0.92
C GLY A 22 -14.24 -14.64 -1.04
N GLU A 23 -15.15 -14.22 -0.16
CA GLU A 23 -15.67 -12.86 -0.13
C GLU A 23 -15.20 -12.15 1.14
N ALA A 24 -14.86 -10.86 1.01
CA ALA A 24 -14.45 -10.01 2.11
C ALA A 24 -15.19 -8.67 2.01
N ILE A 25 -16.14 -8.46 2.92
CA ILE A 25 -16.93 -7.23 2.99
C ILE A 25 -16.27 -6.28 4.00
N THR A 26 -16.02 -5.05 3.57
CA THR A 26 -15.36 -4.03 4.39
C THR A 26 -16.27 -2.84 4.57
N LEU A 27 -16.55 -2.50 5.84
CA LEU A 27 -17.23 -1.25 6.18
C LEU A 27 -16.19 -0.13 6.22
N PHE A 28 -16.42 0.91 5.43
CA PHE A 28 -15.56 2.08 5.31
C PHE A 28 -16.36 3.33 5.67
N THR A 29 -15.84 4.12 6.60
CA THR A 29 -16.48 5.34 7.09
C THR A 29 -15.57 6.55 6.92
N GLU A 30 -16.09 7.75 7.15
CA GLU A 30 -15.31 8.99 7.03
C GLU A 30 -14.13 9.05 8.03
N HIS A 31 -14.21 8.34 9.16
CA HIS A 31 -13.10 8.20 10.10
C HIS A 31 -11.89 7.46 9.49
N ASP A 32 -12.12 6.63 8.48
CA ASP A 32 -11.11 5.81 7.81
C ASP A 32 -10.46 6.51 6.61
N LYS A 33 -10.84 7.77 6.33
CA LYS A 33 -10.39 8.54 5.15
C LYS A 33 -8.87 8.61 4.96
N ALA A 34 -8.09 8.51 6.03
CA ALA A 34 -6.63 8.50 5.94
C ALA A 34 -6.07 7.27 5.19
N HIS A 35 -6.86 6.20 5.06
CA HIS A 35 -6.48 4.94 4.42
C HIS A 35 -7.04 4.78 3.00
N SER A 36 -7.86 5.73 2.51
CA SER A 36 -8.52 5.65 1.20
C SER A 36 -7.52 5.48 0.05
N GLY A 37 -6.47 6.28 0.03
CA GLY A 37 -5.45 6.21 -1.03
C GLY A 37 -4.78 4.83 -1.11
N SER A 38 -4.41 4.26 0.03
CA SER A 38 -3.78 2.95 0.10
C SER A 38 -4.76 1.83 -0.30
N LEU A 39 -6.03 1.93 0.13
CA LEU A 39 -7.07 0.98 -0.22
C LEU A 39 -7.38 1.00 -1.73
N ILE A 40 -7.48 2.17 -2.35
CA ILE A 40 -7.68 2.32 -3.81
C ILE A 40 -6.56 1.64 -4.57
N ASN A 41 -5.30 1.85 -4.15
CA ASN A 41 -4.15 1.26 -4.82
C ASN A 41 -4.18 -0.27 -4.77
N ILE A 42 -4.58 -0.85 -3.64
CA ILE A 42 -4.74 -2.30 -3.49
C ILE A 42 -5.86 -2.82 -4.39
N LEU A 43 -7.03 -2.18 -4.38
CA LEU A 43 -8.17 -2.59 -5.20
C LEU A 43 -7.83 -2.52 -6.69
N LYS A 44 -7.15 -1.46 -7.14
CA LYS A 44 -6.65 -1.34 -8.52
C LYS A 44 -5.65 -2.43 -8.87
N GLY A 45 -4.67 -2.70 -7.99
CA GLY A 45 -3.68 -3.76 -8.19
C GLY A 45 -4.30 -5.16 -8.26
N ALA A 46 -5.36 -5.40 -7.49
CA ALA A 46 -6.14 -6.62 -7.48
C ALA A 46 -7.22 -6.69 -8.59
N LYS A 47 -7.29 -5.68 -9.47
CA LYS A 47 -8.30 -5.53 -10.53
C LYS A 47 -9.75 -5.62 -10.02
N GLN A 48 -9.98 -5.16 -8.80
CA GLN A 48 -11.31 -5.09 -8.21
C GLN A 48 -12.00 -3.77 -8.57
N PRO A 49 -13.34 -3.74 -8.68
CA PRO A 49 -14.08 -2.51 -8.89
C PRO A 49 -13.85 -1.57 -7.69
N VAL A 50 -13.44 -0.33 -7.96
CA VAL A 50 -13.23 0.68 -6.92
C VAL A 50 -14.49 1.54 -6.83
N PRO A 51 -15.14 1.65 -5.67
CA PRO A 51 -16.30 2.53 -5.51
C PRO A 51 -15.94 4.00 -5.72
N ASP A 52 -16.78 4.73 -6.46
CA ASP A 52 -16.54 6.15 -6.77
C ASP A 52 -16.48 7.03 -5.51
N GLU A 53 -17.25 6.66 -4.50
CA GLU A 53 -17.27 7.33 -3.20
C GLU A 53 -15.90 7.32 -2.51
N LEU A 54 -15.08 6.29 -2.78
CA LEU A 54 -13.77 6.18 -2.15
C LEU A 54 -12.78 7.22 -2.69
N PHE A 55 -12.96 7.69 -3.94
CA PHE A 55 -12.14 8.75 -4.52
C PHE A 55 -12.41 10.12 -3.89
N LYS A 56 -13.61 10.33 -3.32
CA LYS A 56 -13.97 11.59 -2.64
C LYS A 56 -13.09 11.87 -1.43
N PHE A 57 -12.59 10.83 -0.76
CA PHE A 57 -11.72 10.96 0.41
C PHE A 57 -10.25 11.28 0.06
N GLY A 58 -9.90 11.29 -1.23
CA GLY A 58 -8.55 11.59 -1.72
C GLY A 58 -7.68 10.34 -1.92
N THR A 59 -6.70 10.45 -2.82
CA THR A 59 -5.79 9.36 -3.22
C THR A 59 -4.43 9.42 -2.50
N THR A 60 -4.25 10.39 -1.60
CA THR A 60 -2.95 10.67 -0.98
C THR A 60 -2.54 9.56 -0.03
N VAL A 61 -1.49 8.82 -0.39
CA VAL A 61 -0.87 7.81 0.47
C VAL A 61 0.23 8.45 1.29
N LYS A 62 0.15 8.35 2.62
CA LYS A 62 1.28 8.71 3.49
C LYS A 62 2.38 7.65 3.32
N LYS A 63 3.53 8.02 2.74
CA LYS A 63 4.70 7.14 2.69
C LYS A 63 5.13 6.83 4.13
N LYS A 64 5.24 5.54 4.46
CA LYS A 64 5.83 5.10 5.73
C LYS A 64 7.33 5.38 5.65
N ALA A 65 7.84 6.21 6.55
CA ALA A 65 9.26 6.47 6.65
C ALA A 65 10.01 5.19 7.02
N HIS A 66 11.21 4.99 6.48
CA HIS A 66 12.02 3.80 6.79
C HIS A 66 12.43 3.83 8.26
N SER A 67 12.33 2.71 8.97
CA SER A 67 12.62 2.64 10.42
C SER A 67 14.01 3.15 10.76
N THR A 68 15.01 2.82 9.94
CA THR A 68 16.43 3.18 10.16
C THR A 68 16.84 4.53 9.55
N TYR A 69 16.17 4.98 8.47
CA TYR A 69 16.67 6.10 7.65
C TYR A 69 15.65 7.25 7.51
N GLY A 70 14.49 7.13 8.15
CA GLY A 70 13.46 8.15 8.18
C GLY A 70 12.98 8.55 6.78
N ALA A 71 12.85 9.86 6.56
CA ALA A 71 12.38 10.45 5.31
C ALA A 71 13.45 10.50 4.20
N PHE A 72 14.72 10.18 4.51
CA PHE A 72 15.86 10.30 3.59
C PHE A 72 16.30 8.97 2.98
N PHE A 73 15.49 7.91 3.11
CA PHE A 73 15.79 6.63 2.47
C PHE A 73 15.89 6.81 0.95
N LYS A 74 17.12 6.75 0.43
CA LYS A 74 17.39 6.60 -1.00
C LYS A 74 17.16 5.13 -1.33
N ASP A 75 16.31 4.86 -2.32
CA ASP A 75 16.30 3.56 -3.00
C ASP A 75 17.68 3.39 -3.68
N VAL A 76 18.64 2.84 -2.94
CA VAL A 76 19.97 2.54 -3.47
C VAL A 76 19.81 1.29 -4.31
N ASP A 77 19.75 1.47 -5.63
CA ASP A 77 19.82 0.37 -6.59
C ASP A 77 21.18 -0.35 -6.41
N MET A 78 21.16 -1.50 -5.74
CA MET A 78 22.35 -2.32 -5.46
C MET A 78 23.00 -2.88 -6.75
N THR A 79 22.36 -2.69 -7.90
CA THR A 79 22.86 -3.09 -9.22
C THR A 79 23.82 -2.05 -9.82
N LYS A 80 23.91 -0.84 -9.26
CA LYS A 80 24.85 0.18 -9.75
C LYS A 80 26.28 -0.17 -9.39
N LYS A 81 27.05 -0.59 -10.40
CA LYS A 81 28.50 -0.82 -10.31
C LYS A 81 29.23 0.49 -9.96
N ALA A 82 30.08 0.44 -8.94
CA ALA A 82 30.86 1.60 -8.49
C ALA A 82 31.77 2.14 -9.61
N THR A 83 31.67 3.43 -9.91
CA THR A 83 32.58 4.14 -10.81
C THR A 83 33.83 4.56 -10.04
N LYS A 84 35.00 4.03 -10.44
CA LYS A 84 36.29 4.48 -9.90
C LYS A 84 36.57 5.89 -10.41
N ILE A 85 36.50 6.88 -9.53
CA ILE A 85 36.93 8.25 -9.81
C ILE A 85 38.44 8.27 -9.61
N VAL A 86 39.19 8.66 -10.64
CA VAL A 86 40.63 8.95 -10.54
C VAL A 86 40.75 10.47 -10.44
N PHE A 87 41.47 10.94 -9.44
CA PHE A 87 41.83 12.35 -9.30
C PHE A 87 43.18 12.52 -9.99
N ASP A 88 43.24 13.47 -10.94
CA ASP A 88 44.48 13.96 -11.56
C ASP A 88 45.23 14.88 -10.60
#